data_AF-A0A3A1WWU6-F1
#
_entry.id   AF-A0A3A1WWU6-F1
#
_cell.length_a   1.000
_cell.length_b   1.000
_cell.length_c   1.000
_cell.angle_alpha   90.00
_cell.angle_beta   90.00
_cell.angle_gamma   90.00
#
_symmetry.space_group_name_H-M   'P 1'
#
loop_
_entity.id
_entity.type
_entity.pdbx_description
1 polymer ?
#
loop_
_entity_poly.entity_id
_entity_poly.type
_entity_poly.pdbx_seq_one_letter_code
_entity_poly.pdbx_strand_id
1 'polypeptide(L)'
;MNVHIRPAHVASLPAILRDVAVSPAVLAEPEAPPAIALLCASIGRTAADVAALLFTLPMPECLREVFEVEIRQAIVAELLTRPAIDDVERKHMEDVAWIAFDRRLERHEWRCALGGKA
;
A
#
# COMPACT_ATOMS: atom_id res chain seq x y z
N MET A 1 -19.77 -52.03 -26.25
CA MET A 1 -18.63 -51.68 -27.13
C MET A 1 -17.58 -51.01 -26.26
N ASN A 2 -16.56 -51.76 -25.84
CA ASN A 2 -15.50 -51.27 -24.94
C ASN A 2 -14.37 -50.67 -25.78
N VAL A 3 -14.13 -49.38 -25.63
CA VAL A 3 -13.04 -48.67 -26.31
C VAL A 3 -11.82 -48.72 -25.41
N HIS A 4 -10.85 -49.56 -25.78
CA HIS A 4 -9.50 -49.55 -25.22
C HIS A 4 -8.71 -48.38 -25.81
N ILE A 5 -8.36 -47.40 -24.98
CA ILE A 5 -7.35 -46.39 -25.31
C ILE A 5 -6.08 -46.74 -24.53
N ARG A 6 -5.01 -46.98 -25.27
CA ARG A 6 -3.66 -47.31 -24.79
C ARG A 6 -3.07 -46.15 -23.98
N PRO A 7 -2.19 -46.41 -22.99
CA PRO A 7 -1.46 -45.36 -22.30
C PRO A 7 -0.44 -44.75 -23.28
N ALA A 8 -0.61 -43.47 -23.59
CA ALA A 8 0.40 -42.71 -24.28
C ALA A 8 1.66 -42.62 -23.41
N HIS A 9 2.79 -43.00 -24.01
CA HIS A 9 4.14 -42.69 -23.56
C HIS A 9 4.22 -41.26 -23.02
N VAL A 10 4.29 -41.10 -21.70
CA VAL A 10 4.83 -39.89 -21.10
C VAL A 10 6.34 -40.05 -21.15
N ALA A 11 6.91 -39.48 -22.21
CA ALA A 11 8.32 -39.28 -22.36
C ALA A 11 8.90 -38.64 -21.10
N SER A 12 10.03 -39.18 -20.66
CA SER A 12 10.86 -38.73 -19.55
C SER A 12 10.94 -37.21 -19.45
N LEU A 13 10.32 -36.66 -18.39
CA LEU A 13 10.59 -35.30 -17.95
C LEU A 13 12.06 -35.21 -17.48
N PRO A 14 12.81 -34.18 -17.88
CA PRO A 14 14.20 -34.02 -17.45
C PRO A 14 14.27 -33.84 -15.93
N ALA A 15 15.26 -34.50 -15.31
CA ALA A 15 15.51 -34.58 -13.88
C ALA A 15 15.86 -33.25 -13.17
N ILE A 16 15.69 -32.10 -13.84
CA ILE A 16 16.13 -30.78 -13.36
C ILE A 16 15.12 -30.18 -12.35
N LEU A 17 13.94 -30.79 -12.18
CA LEU A 17 12.91 -30.29 -11.26
C LEU A 17 12.83 -31.01 -9.91
N ARG A 18 13.84 -31.81 -9.53
CA ARG A 18 13.78 -32.61 -8.28
C ARG A 18 14.42 -31.99 -7.04
N ASP A 19 15.23 -30.94 -7.15
CA ASP A 19 15.95 -30.40 -5.99
C ASP A 19 15.83 -28.87 -5.87
N VAL A 20 14.63 -28.33 -6.04
CA VAL A 20 14.28 -27.11 -5.31
C VAL A 20 13.55 -27.58 -4.06
N ALA A 21 14.34 -27.96 -3.05
CA ALA A 21 13.86 -27.91 -1.69
C ALA A 21 13.38 -26.46 -1.48
N VAL A 22 12.08 -26.25 -1.62
CA VAL A 22 11.40 -25.07 -1.11
C VAL A 22 11.64 -25.15 0.38
N SER A 23 12.74 -24.53 0.83
CA SER A 23 12.91 -24.20 2.23
C SER A 23 11.59 -23.53 2.62
N PRO A 24 10.88 -24.03 3.64
CA PRO A 24 9.70 -23.35 4.15
C PRO A 24 10.22 -22.08 4.82
N ALA A 25 10.62 -21.11 4.00
CA ALA A 25 10.75 -19.73 4.38
C ALA A 25 9.35 -19.36 4.83
N VAL A 26 9.20 -19.49 6.15
CA VAL A 26 8.14 -19.02 7.01
C VAL A 26 7.16 -18.20 6.20
N LEU A 27 6.04 -18.82 5.81
CA LEU A 27 4.82 -18.10 5.48
C LEU A 27 4.38 -17.44 6.77
N ALA A 28 5.12 -16.40 7.18
CA ALA A 28 4.69 -15.49 8.21
C ALA A 28 3.43 -14.88 7.61
N GLU A 29 2.30 -15.21 8.22
CA GLU A 29 1.08 -14.47 7.97
C GLU A 29 1.45 -12.98 8.05
N PRO A 30 1.01 -12.14 7.10
CA PRO A 30 1.32 -10.72 7.16
C PRO A 30 0.73 -10.21 8.48
N GLU A 31 1.62 -9.95 9.45
CA GLU A 31 1.26 -9.40 10.73
C GLU A 31 0.43 -8.15 10.43
N ALA A 32 -0.82 -8.13 10.93
CA ALA A 32 -1.73 -7.05 10.62
C ALA A 32 -1.01 -5.73 10.90
N PRO A 33 -1.02 -4.76 9.96
CA PRO A 33 -0.26 -3.54 10.14
C PRO A 33 -0.61 -2.94 11.50
N PRO A 34 0.38 -2.54 12.30
CA PRO A 34 0.14 -2.10 13.66
C PRO A 34 -0.91 -0.99 13.63
N ALA A 35 -1.79 -0.93 14.63
CA ALA A 35 -2.93 0.00 14.65
C ALA A 35 -2.52 1.47 14.36
N ILE A 36 -1.27 1.81 14.66
CA ILE A 36 -0.65 3.11 14.39
C ILE A 36 -0.38 3.37 12.90
N ALA A 37 0.03 2.35 12.13
CA ALA A 37 0.21 2.47 10.68
C ALA A 37 -1.14 2.71 9.98
N LEU A 38 -2.20 2.05 10.46
CA LEU A 38 -3.56 2.27 9.96
C LEU A 38 -4.06 3.68 10.26
N LEU A 39 -3.76 4.19 11.46
CA LEU A 39 -4.06 5.58 11.83
C LEU A 39 -3.33 6.57 10.91
N CYS A 40 -2.01 6.41 10.72
CA CYS A 40 -1.22 7.29 9.85
C CYS A 40 -1.70 7.24 8.39
N ALA A 41 -2.03 6.05 7.88
CA ALA A 41 -2.66 5.92 6.56
C ALA A 41 -4.04 6.59 6.49
N SER A 42 -4.78 6.65 7.60
CA SER A 42 -6.05 7.38 7.68
C SER A 42 -5.84 8.90 7.60
N ILE A 43 -4.82 9.43 8.28
CA ILE A 43 -4.43 10.84 8.20
C ILE A 43 -4.14 11.21 6.74
N GLY A 44 -3.26 10.46 6.08
CA GLY A 44 -2.92 10.70 4.67
C GLY A 44 -4.13 10.65 3.73
N ARG A 45 -5.00 9.64 3.87
CA ARG A 45 -6.23 9.56 3.07
C ARG A 45 -7.19 10.73 3.29
N THR A 46 -7.35 11.16 4.55
CA THR A 46 -8.23 12.28 4.91
C THR A 46 -7.69 13.59 4.34
N ALA A 47 -6.39 13.83 4.45
CA ALA A 47 -5.73 14.98 3.85
C ALA A 47 -5.92 14.99 2.32
N ALA A 48 -5.82 13.84 1.64
CA ALA A 48 -6.04 13.74 0.20
C ALA A 48 -7.51 14.00 -0.19
N ASP A 49 -8.47 13.55 0.62
CA ASP A 49 -9.89 13.84 0.40
C ASP A 49 -10.18 15.35 0.57
N VAL A 50 -9.61 16.00 1.58
CA VAL A 50 -9.71 17.47 1.77
C VAL A 50 -9.07 18.21 0.59
N ALA A 51 -7.87 17.81 0.18
CA ALA A 51 -7.16 18.34 -0.96
C ALA A 51 -8.00 18.28 -2.26
N ALA A 52 -8.60 17.13 -2.55
CA ALA A 52 -9.41 16.92 -3.75
C ALA A 52 -10.72 17.74 -3.75
N LEU A 53 -11.25 18.07 -2.57
CA LEU A 53 -12.44 18.92 -2.43
C LEU A 53 -12.12 20.42 -2.61
N LEU A 54 -10.95 20.85 -2.15
CA LEU A 54 -10.57 22.26 -2.10
C LEU A 54 -9.84 22.73 -3.36
N PHE A 55 -9.16 21.84 -4.08
CA PHE A 55 -8.27 22.19 -5.16
C PHE A 55 -8.52 21.37 -6.42
N THR A 56 -8.26 21.99 -7.57
CA THR A 56 -8.24 21.27 -8.85
C THR A 56 -7.03 20.35 -8.91
N LEU A 57 -7.25 19.12 -9.38
CA LEU A 57 -6.20 18.14 -9.60
C LEU A 57 -5.76 18.12 -11.08
N PRO A 58 -4.46 17.87 -11.39
CA PRO A 58 -3.38 17.55 -10.46
C PRO A 58 -2.95 18.74 -9.60
N MET A 59 -2.61 18.46 -8.35
CA MET A 59 -2.27 19.49 -7.37
C MET A 59 -0.90 20.14 -7.68
N PRO A 60 -0.78 21.48 -7.66
CA PRO A 60 0.50 22.17 -7.71
C PRO A 60 1.47 21.75 -6.60
N GLU A 61 2.75 21.63 -6.91
CA GLU A 61 3.80 21.21 -5.97
C GLU A 61 3.85 22.06 -4.69
N CYS A 62 3.68 23.38 -4.81
CA CYS A 62 3.66 24.28 -3.65
C CYS A 62 2.49 23.99 -2.68
N LEU A 63 1.34 23.51 -3.16
CA LEU A 63 0.23 23.12 -2.30
C LEU A 63 0.48 21.74 -1.69
N ARG A 64 1.11 20.85 -2.46
CA ARG A 64 1.49 19.52 -2.02
C ARG A 64 2.48 19.56 -0.85
N GLU A 65 3.44 20.48 -0.87
CA GLU A 65 4.37 20.74 0.25
C GLU A 65 3.63 21.18 1.52
N VAL A 66 2.59 22.02 1.40
CA VAL A 66 1.77 22.44 2.54
C VAL A 66 1.07 21.25 3.18
N PHE A 67 0.45 20.38 2.38
CA PHE A 67 -0.18 19.16 2.88
C PHE A 67 0.83 18.18 3.49
N GLU A 68 2.05 18.09 2.96
CA GLU A 68 3.10 17.27 3.57
C GLU A 68 3.42 17.75 5.00
N VAL A 69 3.55 19.06 5.20
CA VAL A 69 3.80 19.66 6.52
C VAL A 69 2.62 19.40 7.46
N GLU A 70 1.38 19.59 7.00
CA GLU A 70 0.18 19.35 7.81
C GLU A 70 0.03 17.88 8.21
N ILE A 71 0.29 16.95 7.29
CA ILE A 71 0.29 15.51 7.57
C ILE A 71 1.35 15.17 8.62
N ARG A 72 2.58 15.68 8.46
CA ARG A 72 3.67 15.45 9.43
C ARG A 72 3.28 15.97 10.82
N GLN A 73 2.70 17.16 10.91
CA GLN A 73 2.25 17.74 12.17
C GLN A 73 1.13 16.91 12.82
N ALA A 74 0.16 16.44 12.03
CA ALA A 74 -0.92 15.58 12.52
C ALA A 74 -0.39 14.25 13.06
N ILE A 75 0.58 13.63 12.37
CA ILE A 75 1.25 12.41 12.87
C ILE A 75 1.95 12.71 14.18
N VAL A 76 2.79 13.74 14.24
CA VAL A 76 3.50 14.12 15.48
C VAL A 76 2.52 14.31 16.63
N ALA A 77 1.39 15.00 16.41
CA ALA A 77 0.36 15.20 17.42
C ALA A 77 -0.22 13.87 17.95
N GLU A 78 -0.51 12.92 17.05
CA GLU A 78 -0.98 11.59 17.43
C GLU A 78 0.10 10.77 18.17
N LEU A 79 1.35 10.86 17.74
CA LEU A 79 2.47 10.13 18.33
C LEU A 79 2.86 10.63 19.73
N LEU A 80 2.69 11.93 20.01
CA LEU A 80 2.96 12.51 21.33
C LEU A 80 2.07 11.94 22.45
N THR A 81 0.93 11.35 22.10
CA THR A 81 0.03 10.71 23.07
C THR A 81 0.49 9.32 23.53
N ARG A 82 1.59 8.82 22.96
CA ARG A 82 2.06 7.43 23.11
C ARG A 82 3.42 7.36 23.81
N PRO A 83 3.79 6.19 24.39
CA PRO A 83 5.14 5.96 24.90
C PRO A 83 6.20 6.23 23.83
N ALA A 84 7.43 6.51 24.24
CA ALA A 84 8.51 6.96 23.37
C ALA A 84 8.67 6.08 22.12
N ILE A 85 8.30 6.65 20.98
CA ILE A 85 8.51 6.11 19.63
C ILE A 85 9.85 6.62 19.12
N ASP A 86 10.68 5.73 18.59
CA ASP A 86 11.98 6.11 18.03
C ASP A 86 11.83 6.85 16.68
N ASP A 87 12.91 7.47 16.22
CA ASP A 87 12.87 8.25 14.99
C ASP A 87 12.68 7.39 13.72
N VAL A 88 13.02 6.09 13.78
CA VAL A 88 12.86 5.16 12.65
C VAL A 88 11.39 4.83 12.46
N GLU A 89 10.70 4.48 13.55
CA GLU A 89 9.27 4.22 13.56
C GLU A 89 8.47 5.49 13.23
N ARG A 90 8.87 6.66 13.73
CA ARG A 90 8.27 7.94 13.33
C ARG A 90 8.38 8.17 11.83
N LYS A 91 9.57 8.02 11.26
CA LYS A 91 9.79 8.16 9.81
C LYS A 91 8.93 7.17 9.02
N HIS A 92 8.87 5.92 9.48
CA HIS A 92 8.03 4.91 8.84
C HIS A 92 6.54 5.31 8.85
N MET A 93 6.05 5.89 9.94
CA MET A 93 4.67 6.40 10.03
C MET A 93 4.40 7.56 9.08
N GLU A 94 5.36 8.51 8.96
CA GLU A 94 5.31 9.59 7.98
C GLU A 94 5.24 9.04 6.55
N ASP A 95 6.09 8.07 6.20
CA ASP A 95 6.12 7.44 4.87
C ASP A 95 4.78 6.74 4.57
N VAL A 96 4.20 6.03 5.54
CA VAL A 96 2.90 5.35 5.39
C VAL A 96 1.78 6.35 5.10
N ALA A 97 1.74 7.47 5.83
CA ALA A 97 0.76 8.51 5.59
C ALA A 97 0.93 9.16 4.21
N TRP A 98 2.17 9.44 3.81
CA TRP A 98 2.47 10.07 2.53
C TRP A 98 2.09 9.18 1.34
N ILE A 99 2.44 7.89 1.40
CA ILE A 99 2.03 6.92 0.38
C ILE A 99 0.50 6.81 0.29
N ALA A 100 -0.19 6.86 1.43
CA ALA A 100 -1.65 6.82 1.48
C ALA A 100 -2.30 8.09 0.88
N PHE A 101 -1.68 9.25 1.11
CA PHE A 101 -2.07 10.52 0.50
C PHE A 101 -1.91 10.48 -1.02
N ASP A 102 -0.74 10.10 -1.52
CA ASP A 102 -0.43 10.05 -2.96
C ASP A 102 -1.36 9.13 -3.73
N ARG A 103 -1.52 7.89 -3.25
CA ARG A 103 -2.40 6.90 -3.89
C ARG A 103 -3.85 7.35 -3.90
N ARG A 104 -4.26 8.16 -2.91
CA ARG A 104 -5.62 8.66 -2.81
C ARG A 104 -5.85 9.84 -3.75
N LEU A 105 -4.88 10.75 -3.88
CA LEU A 105 -4.91 11.83 -4.87
C LEU A 105 -4.93 11.30 -6.30
N GLU A 106 -4.06 10.35 -6.64
CA GLU A 106 -4.03 9.71 -7.97
C GLU A 106 -5.39 9.08 -8.31
N ARG A 107 -6.05 8.46 -7.33
CA ARG A 107 -7.40 7.91 -7.51
C ARG A 107 -8.44 8.99 -7.79
N HIS A 108 -8.36 10.15 -7.14
CA HIS A 108 -9.26 11.28 -7.41
C HIS A 108 -9.01 11.86 -8.79
N GLU A 109 -7.76 12.04 -9.19
CA GLU A 109 -7.36 12.45 -10.54
C GLU A 109 -7.96 11.53 -11.61
N TRP A 110 -7.82 10.22 -11.44
CA TRP A 110 -8.39 9.25 -12.37
C TRP A 110 -9.92 9.28 -12.42
N ARG A 111 -10.59 9.49 -11.28
CA ARG A 111 -12.06 9.61 -11.24
C ARG A 111 -12.56 10.84 -11.98
N CYS A 112 -11.89 11.98 -11.79
CA CYS A 112 -12.18 13.21 -12.52
C CYS A 112 -12.00 13.03 -14.03
N ALA A 113 -10.93 12.33 -14.45
CA ALA A 113 -10.66 12.05 -15.87
C ALA A 113 -11.75 11.18 -16.52
N LEU A 114 -12.43 10.32 -15.74
CA LEU A 114 -13.50 9.44 -16.21
C LEU A 114 -14.90 10.08 -16.17
N GLY A 115 -15.00 11.39 -15.87
CA GLY A 115 -16.27 12.12 -15.80
C GLY A 115 -17.06 11.89 -14.51
N GLY A 116 -16.47 11.22 -13.51
CA GLY A 116 -17.00 11.19 -12.16
C GLY A 116 -16.67 12.49 -11.43
N LYS A 117 -17.67 13.22 -10.98
CA LYS A 117 -17.44 14.28 -9.99
C LYS A 117 -16.95 13.61 -8.70
N ALA A 118 -15.77 14.03 -8.22
CA ALA A 118 -15.23 13.61 -6.93
C ALA A 118 -16.16 14.03 -5.79
#